data_AF-A0A4R5DAM3-F1
#
_entry.id   AF-A0A4R5DAM3-F1
#
_cell.length_a   1.000
_cell.length_b   1.000
_cell.length_c   1.000
_cell.angle_alpha   90.00
_cell.angle_beta   90.00
_cell.angle_gamma   90.00
#
_symmetry.space_group_name_H-M   'P 1'
#
loop_
_entity.id
_entity.type
_entity.pdbx_description
1 polymer ?
#
loop_
_entity_poly.entity_id
_entity_poly.type
_entity_poly.pdbx_seq_one_letter_code
_entity_poly.pdbx_strand_id
1 'polypeptide(L)' 'MFDQAGMAAYADDDDGAGARSHHDVAVLSQFLPGPELAAALAEVDPAELPTHDVVLVARAWERLKAHAEAQQVRVFAELA' A
#
# COMPACT_ATOMS: atom_id res chain seq x y z
N MET A 1 8.11 48.42 12.36
CA MET A 1 9.29 47.57 12.60
C MET A 1 8.77 46.41 13.43
N PHE A 2 8.39 45.31 12.79
CA PHE A 2 7.76 44.17 13.45
C PHE A 2 8.84 43.23 13.95
N ASP A 3 8.77 42.90 15.23
CA ASP A 3 9.74 42.11 15.98
C ASP A 3 9.80 40.67 15.46
N GLN A 4 11.02 40.17 15.31
CA GLN A 4 11.42 38.96 14.59
C GLN A 4 11.66 37.79 15.55
N ALA A 5 10.97 37.76 16.70
CA ALA A 5 11.31 36.90 17.83
C ALA A 5 10.21 35.88 18.22
N GLY A 6 9.59 35.20 17.25
CA GLY A 6 8.56 34.18 17.54
C GLY A 6 8.42 33.05 16.53
N MET A 7 9.39 32.85 15.64
CA MET A 7 9.28 31.91 14.51
C MET A 7 10.45 30.91 14.51
N ALA A 8 10.71 30.27 15.65
CA ALA A 8 11.77 29.27 15.76
C ALA A 8 11.39 28.21 16.80
N ALA A 9 10.43 27.35 16.45
CA ALA A 9 10.28 26.00 17.00
C ALA A 9 9.12 25.25 16.32
N TYR A 10 9.15 25.16 14.99
CA TYR A 10 8.72 23.92 14.35
C TYR A 10 10.00 23.29 13.85
N ALA A 11 10.71 22.64 14.78
CA ALA A 11 11.69 21.64 14.40
C ALA A 11 10.89 20.52 13.77
N ASP A 12 10.80 20.59 12.44
CA ASP A 12 10.45 19.47 11.59
C ASP A 12 11.66 18.52 11.66
N ASP A 13 11.80 17.83 12.79
CA ASP A 13 12.59 16.60 12.88
C ASP A 13 11.77 15.52 12.17
N ASP A 14 11.62 15.67 10.84
CA ASP A 14 11.24 14.58 9.94
C ASP A 14 12.49 13.72 9.70
N ASP A 15 12.92 13.08 10.77
CA ASP A 15 14.10 12.22 10.81
C ASP A 15 13.73 10.87 10.19
N GLY A 16 13.80 10.79 8.86
CA GLY A 16 14.31 9.60 8.17
C GLY A 16 13.50 8.30 8.19
N ALA A 17 12.18 8.32 8.43
CA ALA A 17 11.33 7.12 8.35
C ALA A 17 10.39 7.07 7.12
N GLY A 18 10.09 8.21 6.47
CA GLY A 18 9.09 8.27 5.39
C GLY A 18 9.57 7.85 3.98
N ALA A 19 10.88 7.71 3.77
CA ALA A 19 11.42 7.40 2.44
C ALA A 19 11.32 5.90 2.06
N ARG A 20 11.03 5.01 3.02
CA ARG A 20 10.88 3.57 2.77
C ARG A 20 9.47 3.18 2.28
N SER A 21 8.49 4.08 2.30
CA SER A 21 7.06 3.71 2.20
C SER A 21 6.47 3.75 0.78
N HIS A 22 6.94 4.64 -0.11
CA HIS A 22 6.32 4.84 -1.43
C HIS A 22 6.94 3.97 -2.54
N HIS A 23 8.24 3.65 -2.46
CA HIS A 23 8.89 2.75 -3.42
C HIS A 23 8.44 1.29 -3.21
N ASP A 24 8.17 0.91 -1.97
CA ASP A 24 7.77 -0.44 -1.59
C ASP A 24 6.35 -0.76 -2.07
N VAL A 25 5.39 0.16 -1.92
CA VAL A 25 4.01 -0.10 -2.36
C VAL A 25 3.89 -0.20 -3.89
N ALA A 26 4.72 0.54 -4.63
CA ALA A 26 4.72 0.46 -6.10
C ALA A 26 5.13 -0.94 -6.61
N VAL A 27 5.93 -1.69 -5.86
CA VAL A 27 6.38 -3.05 -6.23
C VAL A 27 5.22 -4.06 -6.24
N LEU A 28 4.13 -3.80 -5.51
CA LEU A 28 2.93 -4.64 -5.49
C LEU A 28 2.32 -4.84 -6.88
N SER A 29 2.51 -3.86 -7.77
CA SER A 29 2.05 -3.95 -9.16
C SER A 29 2.77 -5.05 -9.97
N GLN A 30 3.99 -5.39 -9.59
CA GLN A 30 4.87 -6.34 -10.29
C GLN A 30 4.55 -7.80 -9.95
N PHE A 31 3.94 -8.07 -8.78
CA PHE A 31 3.49 -9.40 -8.45
C PHE A 31 2.29 -9.79 -9.29
N LEU A 32 2.30 -11.03 -9.78
CA LEU A 32 1.10 -11.67 -10.30
C LEU A 32 0.09 -11.86 -9.16
N PRO A 33 -1.23 -11.78 -9.44
CA PRO A 33 -2.21 -12.06 -8.42
C PRO A 33 -2.12 -13.54 -8.01
N GLY A 34 -1.85 -13.78 -6.73
CA GLY A 34 -1.46 -15.07 -6.20
C GLY A 34 -0.92 -14.98 -4.76
N PRO A 35 -0.36 -16.07 -4.23
CA PRO A 35 0.06 -16.14 -2.82
C PRO A 35 1.18 -15.16 -2.47
N GLU A 36 2.10 -14.88 -3.40
CA GLU A 36 3.18 -13.92 -3.17
C GLU A 36 2.64 -12.49 -3.03
N LEU A 37 1.66 -12.12 -3.85
CA LEU A 37 0.98 -10.82 -3.70
C LEU A 37 0.20 -10.74 -2.38
N ALA A 38 -0.44 -11.85 -1.96
CA ALA A 38 -1.17 -11.91 -0.70
C ALA A 38 -0.24 -11.73 0.50
N ALA A 39 0.94 -12.37 0.49
CA ALA A 39 1.95 -12.22 1.53
C ALA A 39 2.47 -10.78 1.60
N ALA A 40 2.85 -10.20 0.45
CA ALA A 40 3.31 -8.82 0.39
C ALA A 40 2.25 -7.82 0.89
N LEU A 41 0.97 -8.02 0.56
CA LEU A 41 -0.12 -7.18 1.04
C LEU A 41 -0.40 -7.33 2.54
N ALA A 42 -0.13 -8.49 3.13
CA ALA A 42 -0.36 -8.75 4.55
C ALA A 42 0.66 -8.04 5.46
N GLU A 43 1.82 -7.68 4.92
CA GLU A 43 2.86 -6.94 5.64
C GLU A 43 2.63 -5.41 5.63
N VAL A 44 1.68 -4.92 4.83
CA VAL A 44 1.41 -3.48 4.69
C VAL A 44 0.43 -3.01 5.76
N ASP A 45 0.82 -2.01 6.55
CA ASP A 45 -0.10 -1.23 7.39
C ASP A 45 -0.58 0.02 6.64
N PRO A 46 -1.88 0.11 6.27
CA PRO A 46 -2.41 1.27 5.56
C PRO A 46 -2.41 2.57 6.37
N ALA A 47 -2.33 2.50 7.71
CA ALA A 47 -2.34 3.68 8.57
C ALA A 47 -1.04 4.50 8.46
N GLU A 48 0.05 3.86 8.04
CA GLU A 48 1.38 4.47 7.91
C GLU A 48 1.65 4.98 6.49
N LEU A 49 0.68 4.86 5.57
CA LEU A 49 0.87 5.18 4.16
C LEU A 49 0.28 6.54 3.75
N PRO A 50 0.94 7.25 2.81
CA PRO A 50 0.33 8.37 2.10
C PRO A 50 -0.96 7.93 1.38
N THR A 51 -1.95 8.82 1.27
CA THR A 51 -3.25 8.52 0.66
C THR A 51 -3.14 7.91 -0.75
N HIS A 52 -2.17 8.37 -1.55
CA HIS A 52 -1.94 7.81 -2.88
C HIS A 52 -1.54 6.33 -2.83
N ASP A 53 -0.70 5.94 -1.87
CA ASP A 53 -0.20 4.57 -1.74
C ASP A 53 -1.29 3.65 -1.19
N VAL A 54 -2.16 4.15 -0.32
CA VAL A 54 -3.36 3.43 0.10
C VAL A 54 -4.24 3.05 -1.10
N VAL A 55 -4.35 3.92 -2.11
CA VAL A 55 -5.07 3.60 -3.35
C VAL A 55 -4.39 2.49 -4.15
N LEU A 56 -3.05 2.46 -4.18
CA LEU A 56 -2.30 1.40 -4.85
C LEU A 56 -2.48 0.05 -4.14
N VAL A 57 -2.44 0.04 -2.81
CA VAL A 57 -2.72 -1.15 -1.98
C VAL A 57 -4.15 -1.65 -2.22
N ALA A 58 -5.14 -0.75 -2.22
CA ALA A 58 -6.52 -1.11 -2.50
C ALA A 58 -6.67 -1.75 -3.89
N ARG A 59 -6.02 -1.18 -4.93
CA ARG A 59 -6.02 -1.77 -6.27
C ARG A 59 -5.37 -3.16 -6.31
N ALA A 60 -4.29 -3.35 -5.58
CA ALA A 60 -3.62 -4.65 -5.50
C ALA A 60 -4.53 -5.72 -4.84
N TRP A 61 -5.26 -5.36 -3.78
CA TRP A 61 -6.28 -6.22 -3.17
C TRP A 61 -7.42 -6.57 -4.15
N GLU A 62 -7.91 -5.62 -4.94
CA GLU A 62 -8.94 -5.90 -5.95
C GLU A 62 -8.48 -6.95 -6.98
N ARG A 63 -7.23 -6.83 -7.46
CA ARG A 63 -6.65 -7.82 -8.39
C ARG A 63 -6.58 -9.22 -7.77
N LEU A 64 -6.18 -9.31 -6.50
CA LEU A 64 -6.06 -10.58 -5.79
C LEU A 64 -7.44 -11.22 -5.56
N LYS A 65 -8.46 -10.43 -5.19
CA LYS A 65 -9.84 -10.90 -5.05
C LYS A 65 -10.39 -11.45 -6.36
N ALA A 66 -10.27 -10.69 -7.45
CA ALA A 66 -10.74 -11.13 -8.76
C ALA A 66 -10.06 -12.43 -9.22
N HIS A 67 -8.78 -12.61 -8.90
CA HIS A 67 -8.08 -13.87 -9.17
C HIS A 67 -8.64 -15.03 -8.34
N ALA A 68 -8.84 -14.85 -7.04
CA ALA A 68 -9.40 -15.88 -6.17
C ALA A 68 -10.82 -16.29 -6.62
N GLU A 69 -11.66 -15.32 -6.98
CA GLU A 69 -12.99 -15.57 -7.54
C GLU A 69 -12.92 -16.38 -8.84
N ALA A 70 -11.99 -16.04 -9.75
CA ALA A 70 -11.80 -16.78 -10.99
C ALA A 70 -11.35 -18.24 -10.73
N GLN A 71 -10.50 -18.49 -9.74
CA GLN A 71 -10.13 -19.85 -9.35
C GLN A 71 -11.33 -20.61 -8.77
N GLN A 72 -12.13 -19.97 -7.93
CA GLN A 72 -13.33 -20.57 -7.35
C GLN A 72 -14.35 -20.96 -8.44
N VAL A 73 -14.59 -20.09 -9.42
CA VAL A 73 -15.47 -20.38 -10.56
C VAL A 73 -14.97 -21.59 -11.36
N ARG A 74 -13.66 -21.71 -11.57
CA ARG A 74 -13.07 -22.88 -12.24
C ARG A 74 -13.33 -24.16 -11.45
N VAL A 75 -13.14 -24.15 -10.13
CA VAL A 75 -13.44 -25.30 -9.28
C VAL A 75 -14.91 -25.70 -9.38
N PHE A 76 -15.83 -24.73 -9.36
CA PHE A 76 -17.26 -25.02 -9.51
C PHE A 76 -17.62 -25.57 -10.90
N ALA A 77 -16.93 -25.15 -11.95
CA ALA A 77 -17.15 -25.69 -13.29
C ALA A 77 -16.79 -27.19 -13.39
N GLU A 78 -15.84 -27.67 -12.58
CA GLU A 78 -15.51 -29.11 -12.51
C GLU A 78 -16.54 -29.95 -11.73
N LEU A 79 -17.45 -29.30 -10.98
CA LEU A 79 -18.47 -29.97 -10.17
C LEU A 79 -19.85 -30.08 -10.87
N ALA A 80 -20.04 -29.40 -11.99
CA ALA A 80 -21.32 -29.28 -12.71
C ALA A 80 -21.43 -30.32 -13.84
#